data_AF-A0A6P2DJH6-F1
#
_entry.id   AF-A0A6P2DJH6-F1
#
_cell.length_a   1.000
_cell.length_b   1.000
_cell.length_c   1.000
_cell.angle_alpha   90.00
_cell.angle_beta   90.00
_cell.angle_gamma   90.00
#
_symmetry.space_group_name_H-M   'P 1'
#
loop_
_entity.id
_entity.type
_entity.pdbx_description
1 polymer ?
#
loop_
_entity_poly.entity_id
_entity_poly.type
_entity_poly.pdbx_seq_one_letter_code
_entity_poly.pdbx_strand_id
1 'polypeptide(L)'
;MPPHGTNGLPVLAASYGSRAPGLEDLFTPNWPWPREPWETASDLWTCVRWITYGTTFGADVAALLRDITGNPFRPVGFDPAWCTDTVRALARGIDEAGTFEALPILADALQDAGCEDRGILDHCRAGGPHVPGCWVVDLAPGRP
;
A
#
# COMPACT_ATOMS: atom_id res chain seq x y z
N MET A 1 42.23 27.53 13.54
CA MET A 1 41.25 28.63 13.37
C MET A 1 39.92 28.01 12.94
N PRO A 2 38.79 28.49 13.48
CA PRO A 2 37.54 27.74 13.70
C PRO A 2 36.59 27.95 12.47
N PRO A 3 35.23 27.85 12.47
CA PRO A 3 34.28 27.60 13.57
C PRO A 3 32.89 26.96 13.20
N HIS A 4 32.00 26.88 14.22
CA HIS A 4 30.51 26.90 14.19
C HIS A 4 29.75 25.69 13.63
N GLY A 5 28.62 25.25 14.19
CA GLY A 5 27.79 25.78 15.27
C GLY A 5 26.46 25.02 15.22
N THR A 6 26.08 24.39 16.33
CA THR A 6 24.78 23.73 16.48
C THR A 6 23.78 24.72 17.07
N ASN A 7 22.71 25.01 16.34
CA ASN A 7 21.48 25.56 16.90
C ASN A 7 20.32 24.70 16.40
N GLY A 8 19.69 23.99 17.33
CA GLY A 8 18.44 23.28 17.08
C GLY A 8 17.26 24.25 17.01
N LEU A 9 16.16 23.77 16.42
CA LEU A 9 14.81 24.16 16.82
C LEU A 9 13.86 22.95 16.75
N PRO A 10 12.79 22.95 17.57
CA PRO A 10 12.00 21.78 17.96
C PRO A 10 10.62 21.74 17.31
N VAL A 11 10.03 20.56 17.08
CA VAL A 11 8.58 20.45 16.90
C VAL A 11 8.02 19.10 17.35
N LEU A 12 7.28 19.18 18.47
CA LEU A 12 6.03 18.49 18.80
C LEU A 12 5.97 16.96 18.71
N ALA A 13 6.25 16.33 19.85
CA ALA A 13 5.67 15.06 20.23
C ALA A 13 4.18 15.27 20.60
N ALA A 14 3.27 14.67 19.83
CA ALA A 14 1.89 14.48 20.25
C ALA A 14 1.38 13.13 19.74
N SER A 15 1.36 12.18 20.68
CA SER A 15 0.38 11.10 20.86
C SER A 15 -0.15 10.37 19.61
N TYR A 16 0.48 9.24 19.26
CA TYR A 16 -0.26 8.08 18.76
C TYR A 16 0.06 6.89 19.67
N GLY A 17 -0.99 6.40 20.33
CA GLY A 17 -0.94 5.31 21.29
C GLY A 17 -0.70 3.95 20.65
N SER A 18 -0.13 3.05 21.46
CA SER A 18 0.02 1.60 21.23
C SER A 18 0.78 1.20 19.96
N ARG A 19 2.10 1.45 20.03
CA ARG A 19 3.18 0.96 19.15
C ARG A 19 3.12 -0.57 18.95
N ALA A 20 3.02 -1.00 17.70
CA ALA A 20 3.55 -2.29 17.30
C ALA A 20 5.08 -2.29 17.54
N PRO A 21 5.66 -3.28 18.24
CA PRO A 21 7.09 -3.28 18.51
C PRO A 21 7.87 -3.49 17.21
N GLY A 22 8.83 -2.62 16.92
CA GLY A 22 9.81 -2.80 15.82
C GLY A 22 9.67 -1.88 14.60
N LEU A 23 8.71 -0.95 14.58
CA LEU A 23 8.60 0.07 13.51
C LEU A 23 9.35 1.37 13.84
N GLU A 24 9.83 1.55 15.07
CA GLU A 24 10.61 2.72 15.48
C GLU A 24 12.00 2.85 14.82
N ASP A 25 12.56 1.75 14.31
CA ASP A 25 13.93 1.74 13.79
C ASP A 25 14.03 2.14 12.32
N LEU A 26 12.92 2.10 11.56
CA LEU A 26 12.91 2.44 10.12
C LEU A 26 13.11 3.93 9.81
N PHE A 27 12.99 4.80 10.82
CA PHE A 27 13.03 6.27 10.64
C PHE A 27 14.04 6.98 11.56
N THR A 28 15.12 6.32 11.99
CA THR A 28 16.22 6.99 12.70
C THR A 28 17.31 7.51 11.74
N PRO A 29 17.90 8.71 11.97
CA PRO A 29 18.89 9.31 11.05
C PRO A 29 20.30 8.66 11.09
N ASN A 30 20.51 7.64 11.93
CA ASN A 30 21.80 6.98 12.13
C ASN A 30 21.66 5.47 11.94
N TRP A 31 21.26 5.10 10.73
CA TRP A 31 21.04 3.72 10.32
C TRP A 31 22.38 2.94 10.23
N PRO A 32 22.48 1.67 10.70
CA PRO A 32 23.75 0.96 10.87
C PRO A 32 24.14 0.15 9.62
N TRP A 33 24.28 0.80 8.46
CA TRP A 33 24.95 0.16 7.31
C TRP A 33 26.36 0.75 7.13
N PRO A 34 27.38 -0.07 6.87
CA PRO A 34 28.67 0.40 6.35
C PRO A 34 28.46 1.17 5.04
N ARG A 35 29.29 2.20 4.79
CA ARG A 35 29.15 3.07 3.61
C ARG A 35 29.43 2.38 2.27
N GLU A 36 30.02 1.19 2.26
CA GLU A 36 30.37 0.44 1.05
C GLU A 36 29.84 -1.01 1.13
N PRO A 37 29.01 -1.48 0.17
CA PRO A 37 28.28 -2.75 0.27
C PRO A 37 29.11 -4.06 0.28
N TRP A 38 30.41 -4.03 -0.03
CA TRP A 38 31.20 -5.25 -0.29
C TRP A 38 32.21 -5.62 0.82
N GLU A 39 32.34 -4.83 1.90
CA GLU A 39 33.35 -5.05 2.95
C GLU A 39 32.97 -6.12 4.01
N THR A 40 31.70 -6.53 4.10
CA THR A 40 31.20 -7.53 5.08
C THR A 40 30.50 -8.73 4.45
N ALA A 41 30.58 -8.89 3.13
CA ALA A 41 29.92 -9.95 2.37
C ALA A 41 30.54 -11.36 2.54
N SER A 42 31.21 -11.65 3.67
CA SER A 42 31.80 -12.97 3.94
C SER A 42 30.84 -13.93 4.63
N ASP A 43 29.88 -13.44 5.41
CA ASP A 43 29.00 -14.35 6.14
C ASP A 43 27.73 -14.58 5.34
N LEU A 44 27.61 -15.81 4.81
CA LEU A 44 26.44 -16.32 4.11
C LEU A 44 25.12 -16.06 4.87
N TRP A 45 25.19 -15.96 6.21
CA TRP A 45 24.06 -15.57 7.05
C TRP A 45 23.53 -14.16 6.74
N THR A 46 24.39 -13.18 6.48
CA THR A 46 24.00 -11.81 6.12
C THR A 46 23.40 -11.76 4.72
N CYS A 47 23.96 -12.51 3.75
CA CYS A 47 23.39 -12.63 2.41
C CYS A 47 22.01 -13.33 2.43
N VAL A 48 21.87 -14.44 3.16
CA VAL A 48 20.59 -15.15 3.31
C VAL A 48 19.57 -14.25 4.01
N ARG A 49 19.97 -13.51 5.04
CA ARG A 49 19.12 -12.51 5.70
C ARG A 49 18.68 -11.43 4.69
N TRP A 50 19.58 -10.87 3.89
CA TRP A 50 19.24 -9.85 2.89
C TRP A 50 18.28 -10.38 1.81
N ILE A 51 18.50 -11.59 1.31
CA ILE A 51 17.62 -12.24 0.33
C ILE A 51 16.25 -12.52 0.95
N THR A 52 16.20 -13.03 2.19
CA THR A 52 14.94 -13.41 2.82
C THR A 52 14.12 -12.19 3.26
N TYR A 53 14.75 -11.16 3.86
CA TYR A 53 14.06 -9.92 4.22
C TYR A 53 13.74 -9.04 2.99
N GLY A 54 14.57 -9.06 1.95
CA GLY A 54 14.34 -8.29 0.72
C GLY A 54 13.23 -8.87 -0.17
N THR A 55 13.07 -10.21 -0.17
CA THR A 55 12.04 -10.87 -0.98
C THR A 55 10.63 -10.66 -0.44
N THR A 56 10.42 -10.72 0.89
CA THR A 56 9.10 -10.44 1.48
C THR A 56 8.75 -8.96 1.41
N PHE A 57 9.69 -8.06 1.73
CA PHE A 57 9.48 -6.62 1.61
C PHE A 57 9.13 -6.19 0.18
N GLY A 58 9.80 -6.75 -0.82
CA GLY A 58 9.48 -6.50 -2.22
C GLY A 58 8.09 -6.99 -2.62
N ALA A 59 7.66 -8.16 -2.13
CA ALA A 59 6.34 -8.71 -2.41
C ALA A 59 5.21 -7.87 -1.78
N ASP A 60 5.41 -7.41 -0.54
CA ASP A 60 4.44 -6.57 0.18
C ASP A 60 4.29 -5.19 -0.47
N VAL A 61 5.41 -4.53 -0.80
CA VAL A 61 5.40 -3.26 -1.54
C VAL A 61 4.75 -3.43 -2.91
N ALA A 62 5.04 -4.52 -3.62
CA ALA A 62 4.41 -4.79 -4.90
C ALA A 62 2.90 -5.06 -4.78
N ALA A 63 2.42 -5.64 -3.68
CA ALA A 63 1.00 -5.84 -3.43
C ALA A 63 0.30 -4.50 -3.17
N LEU A 64 0.87 -3.64 -2.32
CA LEU A 64 0.35 -2.30 -2.06
C LEU A 64 0.33 -1.42 -3.31
N LEU A 65 1.39 -1.47 -4.13
CA LEU A 65 1.43 -0.74 -5.39
C LEU A 65 0.34 -1.20 -6.35
N ARG A 66 0.09 -2.52 -6.42
CA ARG A 66 -1.00 -3.07 -7.24
C ARG A 66 -2.38 -2.71 -6.70
N ASP A 67 -2.52 -2.55 -5.39
CA ASP A 67 -3.77 -2.08 -4.79
C ASP A 67 -4.05 -0.60 -5.08
N ILE A 68 -3.03 0.26 -5.08
CA ILE A 68 -3.23 1.69 -5.33
C ILE A 68 -3.33 2.01 -6.83
N THR A 69 -2.51 1.35 -7.65
CA THR A 69 -2.34 1.73 -9.08
C THR A 69 -2.94 0.73 -10.06
N GLY A 70 -3.44 -0.41 -9.58
CA GLY A 70 -3.82 -1.53 -10.42
C GLY A 70 -2.61 -2.17 -11.12
N ASN A 71 -2.82 -2.73 -12.32
CA ASN A 71 -1.73 -3.19 -13.17
C ASN A 71 -1.28 -2.06 -14.11
N PRO A 72 -0.12 -1.43 -13.90
CA PRO A 72 0.33 -0.30 -14.73
C PRO A 72 0.61 -0.68 -16.19
N PHE A 73 0.86 -1.97 -16.46
CA PHE A 73 1.10 -2.48 -17.82
C PHE A 73 -0.19 -2.91 -18.53
N ARG A 74 -1.30 -2.95 -17.81
CA ARG A 74 -2.63 -3.26 -18.34
C ARG A 74 -3.66 -2.37 -17.65
N PRO A 75 -3.75 -1.09 -18.07
CA PRO A 75 -4.74 -0.16 -17.52
C PRO A 75 -6.13 -0.76 -17.67
N VAL A 76 -6.88 -0.81 -16.57
CA VAL A 76 -8.26 -1.28 -16.56
C VAL A 76 -9.15 -0.07 -16.73
N GLY A 77 -9.93 -0.04 -17.81
CA GLY A 77 -10.95 0.98 -18.02
C GLY A 77 -12.21 0.64 -17.24
N PHE A 78 -12.69 1.56 -16.42
CA PHE A 78 -13.98 1.42 -15.74
C PHE A 78 -15.08 1.95 -16.66
N ASP A 79 -16.02 1.10 -17.07
CA ASP A 79 -17.18 1.55 -17.84
C ASP A 79 -18.14 2.33 -16.92
N PRO A 80 -18.50 3.58 -17.24
CA PRO A 80 -19.49 4.35 -16.48
C PRO A 80 -20.84 3.63 -16.29
N ALA A 81 -21.19 2.70 -17.17
CA ALA A 81 -22.40 1.88 -17.05
C ALA A 81 -22.37 0.98 -15.80
N TRP A 82 -21.20 0.57 -15.33
CA TRP A 82 -21.06 -0.26 -14.13
C TRP A 82 -21.20 0.54 -12.83
N CYS A 83 -21.01 1.86 -12.88
CA CYS A 83 -21.13 2.77 -11.74
C CYS A 83 -22.60 3.02 -11.37
N THR A 84 -23.38 2.00 -11.05
CA THR A 84 -24.76 2.19 -10.55
C THR A 84 -24.77 2.89 -9.20
N ASP A 85 -25.92 3.42 -8.77
CA ASP A 85 -26.04 4.07 -7.46
C ASP A 85 -25.62 3.13 -6.31
N THR A 86 -25.95 1.85 -6.42
CA THR A 86 -25.53 0.80 -5.48
C THR A 86 -24.01 0.66 -5.44
N VAL A 87 -23.36 0.56 -6.60
CA VAL A 87 -21.89 0.44 -6.71
C VAL A 87 -21.21 1.67 -6.12
N ARG A 88 -21.70 2.88 -6.42
CA ARG A 88 -21.14 4.13 -5.87
C ARG A 88 -21.33 4.23 -4.36
N ALA A 89 -22.49 3.84 -3.84
CA ALA A 89 -22.78 3.87 -2.41
C ALA A 89 -21.89 2.89 -1.65
N LEU A 90 -21.72 1.67 -2.17
CA LEU A 90 -20.82 0.67 -1.58
C LEU A 90 -19.37 1.15 -1.59
N ALA A 91 -18.88 1.65 -2.73
CA ALA A 91 -17.50 2.13 -2.84
C ALA A 91 -17.23 3.28 -1.86
N ARG A 92 -18.11 4.28 -1.77
CA ARG A 92 -17.99 5.37 -0.79
C ARG A 92 -18.01 4.87 0.65
N GLY A 93 -18.93 3.96 0.96
CA GLY A 93 -19.01 3.38 2.30
C GLY A 93 -17.74 2.64 2.71
N ILE A 94 -17.14 1.88 1.77
CA ILE A 94 -15.88 1.17 1.99
C ILE A 94 -14.73 2.16 2.22
N ASP A 95 -14.62 3.20 1.40
CA ASP A 95 -13.57 4.21 1.51
C ASP A 95 -13.66 5.00 2.82
N GLU A 96 -14.86 5.49 3.16
CA GLU A 96 -15.10 6.30 4.36
C GLU A 96 -14.91 5.49 5.66
N ALA A 97 -15.34 4.22 5.67
CA ALA A 97 -15.21 3.34 6.84
C ALA A 97 -13.85 2.63 6.91
N GLY A 98 -13.09 2.58 5.82
CA GLY A 98 -11.85 1.79 5.71
C GLY A 98 -12.07 0.28 5.79
N THR A 99 -13.29 -0.22 5.56
CA THR A 99 -13.67 -1.63 5.69
C THR A 99 -13.50 -2.37 4.38
N PHE A 100 -12.25 -2.57 3.94
CA PHE A 100 -11.94 -3.22 2.66
C PHE A 100 -12.30 -4.72 2.61
N GLU A 101 -12.59 -5.34 3.76
CA GLU A 101 -13.17 -6.68 3.85
C GLU A 101 -14.55 -6.81 3.17
N ALA A 102 -15.23 -5.69 2.90
CA ALA A 102 -16.48 -5.65 2.14
C ALA A 102 -16.28 -5.59 0.62
N LEU A 103 -15.03 -5.59 0.10
CA LEU A 103 -14.75 -5.59 -1.34
C LEU A 103 -15.39 -6.75 -2.12
N PRO A 104 -15.52 -7.98 -1.59
CA PRO A 104 -16.27 -9.03 -2.27
C PRO A 104 -17.74 -8.64 -2.55
N ILE A 105 -18.37 -7.86 -1.67
CA ILE A 105 -19.74 -7.37 -1.87
C ILE A 105 -19.78 -6.33 -3.00
N LEU A 106 -18.74 -5.47 -3.08
CA LEU A 106 -18.58 -4.56 -4.20
C LEU A 106 -18.39 -5.33 -5.53
N ALA A 107 -17.65 -6.45 -5.51
CA ALA A 107 -17.46 -7.30 -6.69
C ALA A 107 -18.80 -7.83 -7.22
N ASP A 108 -19.66 -8.29 -6.31
CA ASP A 108 -20.98 -8.82 -6.67
C ASP A 108 -21.88 -7.71 -7.23
N ALA A 109 -21.88 -6.53 -6.61
CA ALA A 109 -22.63 -5.37 -7.13
C ALA A 109 -22.13 -4.91 -8.51
N LEU A 110 -20.83 -4.99 -8.78
CA LEU A 110 -20.25 -4.71 -10.10
C LEU A 110 -20.67 -5.75 -11.13
N GLN A 111 -20.68 -7.03 -10.74
CA GLN A 111 -21.13 -8.12 -11.60
C GLN A 111 -22.62 -7.99 -11.95
N ASP A 112 -23.46 -7.64 -10.98
CA ASP A 112 -24.89 -7.34 -11.18
C ASP A 112 -25.10 -6.13 -12.11
N ALA A 113 -24.18 -5.16 -12.10
CA ALA A 113 -24.16 -4.03 -13.02
C ALA A 113 -23.62 -4.38 -14.43
N GLY A 114 -23.26 -5.64 -14.68
CA GLY A 114 -22.77 -6.12 -15.98
C GLY A 114 -21.26 -6.02 -16.17
N CYS A 115 -20.47 -5.83 -15.11
CA CYS A 115 -19.02 -5.92 -15.18
C CYS A 115 -18.58 -7.38 -15.32
N GLU A 116 -17.89 -7.69 -16.42
CA GLU A 116 -17.26 -9.01 -16.66
C GLU A 116 -15.73 -8.95 -16.65
N ASP A 117 -15.13 -7.78 -16.35
CA ASP A 117 -13.68 -7.64 -16.31
C ASP A 117 -13.12 -8.42 -15.12
N ARG A 118 -12.46 -9.55 -15.43
CA ARG A 118 -11.86 -10.44 -14.43
C ARG A 118 -10.80 -9.74 -13.58
N GLY A 119 -10.07 -8.76 -14.12
CA GLY A 119 -9.08 -8.02 -13.35
C GLY A 119 -9.70 -7.19 -12.23
N ILE A 120 -10.85 -6.57 -12.48
CA ILE A 120 -11.63 -5.86 -11.44
C ILE A 120 -12.17 -6.86 -10.42
N LEU A 121 -12.89 -7.89 -10.90
CA LEU A 121 -13.60 -8.83 -10.02
C LEU A 121 -12.63 -9.68 -9.18
N ASP A 122 -11.55 -10.17 -9.77
CA ASP A 122 -10.54 -10.96 -9.07
C ASP A 122 -9.78 -10.10 -8.06
N HIS A 123 -9.56 -8.81 -8.34
CA HIS A 123 -8.94 -7.89 -7.37
C HIS A 123 -9.83 -7.68 -6.14
N CYS A 124 -11.13 -7.41 -6.32
CA CYS A 124 -12.07 -7.25 -5.21
C CYS A 124 -12.24 -8.51 -4.36
N ARG A 125 -12.07 -9.68 -4.98
CA ARG A 125 -12.19 -10.99 -4.31
C ARG A 125 -10.87 -11.49 -3.75
N ALA A 126 -9.75 -10.83 -4.05
CA ALA A 126 -8.45 -11.22 -3.54
C ALA A 126 -8.38 -10.91 -2.04
N GLY A 127 -7.94 -11.87 -1.22
CA GLY A 127 -7.66 -11.66 0.21
C GLY A 127 -6.34 -10.93 0.47
N GLY A 128 -5.91 -10.06 -0.44
CA GLY A 128 -4.67 -9.30 -0.35
C GLY A 128 -4.81 -8.03 0.51
N PRO A 129 -3.71 -7.33 0.82
CA PRO A 129 -3.78 -6.07 1.53
C PRO A 129 -4.50 -5.03 0.66
N HIS A 130 -5.51 -4.40 1.24
CA HIS A 130 -6.21 -3.26 0.67
C HIS A 130 -6.04 -2.05 1.58
N VAL A 131 -5.77 -0.90 0.98
CA VAL A 131 -5.52 0.36 1.66
C VAL A 131 -6.35 1.49 1.07
N PRO A 132 -6.51 2.62 1.78
CA PRO A 132 -7.08 3.83 1.19
C PRO A 132 -6.35 4.21 -0.11
N GLY A 133 -7.13 4.49 -1.16
CA GLY A 133 -6.62 4.64 -2.52
C GLY A 133 -6.66 3.36 -3.36
N CYS A 134 -7.33 2.29 -2.88
CA CYS A 134 -7.61 1.10 -3.68
C CYS A 134 -8.25 1.49 -5.02
N TRP A 135 -7.60 1.12 -6.13
CA TRP A 135 -7.95 1.63 -7.46
C TRP A 135 -9.39 1.31 -7.87
N VAL A 136 -9.94 0.16 -7.48
CA VAL A 136 -11.35 -0.19 -7.81
C VAL A 136 -12.32 0.70 -7.04
N VAL A 137 -12.06 0.93 -5.75
CA VAL A 137 -12.89 1.78 -4.89
C VAL A 137 -12.82 3.23 -5.37
N ASP A 138 -11.65 3.68 -5.81
CA ASP A 138 -11.46 5.05 -6.27
C ASP A 138 -12.11 5.36 -7.62
N LEU A 139 -12.22 4.36 -8.51
CA LEU A 139 -12.82 4.50 -9.84
C LEU A 139 -14.33 4.25 -9.85
N ALA A 140 -14.84 3.39 -8.97
CA ALA A 140 -16.26 3.04 -8.88
C ALA A 140 -17.23 4.26 -8.71
N PRO A 141 -16.85 5.36 -8.04
CA PRO A 141 -17.63 6.60 -8.02
C PRO A 141 -17.84 7.23 -9.40
N GLY A 142 -17.07 6.84 -10.42
CA GLY A 142 -17.12 7.40 -11.77
C GLY A 142 -16.48 8.78 -11.85
N ARG A 143 -15.36 8.99 -11.14
CA ARG A 143 -14.60 10.25 -11.28
C ARG A 143 -14.16 10.40 -12.75
N PRO A 144 -14.35 11.59 -13.36
CA PRO A 144 -14.10 11.82 -14.78
C PRO A 144 -12.62 11.70 -15.17
#